data_AF-A0A151CFH4-F1
#
_entry.id   AF-A0A151CFH4-F1
#
_cell.length_a   1.000
_cell.length_b   1.000
_cell.length_c   1.000
_cell.angle_alpha   90.00
_cell.angle_beta   90.00
_cell.angle_gamma   90.00
#
_symmetry.space_group_name_H-M   'P 1'
#
loop_
_entity.id
_entity.type
_entity.pdbx_description
1 polymer ?
#
loop_
_entity_poly.entity_id
_entity_poly.type
_entity_poly.pdbx_seq_one_letter_code
_entity_poly.pdbx_strand_id
1 'polypeptide(L)'
;MKNVFPPLLVLGVLLFALYQTRYKKPETTEEKVNPAYLEHTKKHTASHIQEELDRLHTDAYVKNYIVNVIKHGSNQFNFKGGEMEGGFVSSKDAPKVACHVLSLSGKKCEEPYPEDAAMFYTSVCGGCHGDDGKGLGGTYPDLTRKTLLGIEKREEFLKSLLYR
;
A
#
# COMPACT_ATOMS: atom_id res chain seq x y z
N MET A 1 11.92 -64.80 -29.32
CA MET A 1 10.93 -63.74 -29.59
C MET A 1 11.24 -62.58 -28.66
N LYS A 2 11.76 -61.46 -29.17
CA LYS A 2 12.12 -60.30 -28.33
C LYS A 2 10.83 -59.57 -27.98
N ASN A 3 10.57 -59.34 -26.70
CA ASN A 3 9.38 -58.65 -26.20
C ASN A 3 9.35 -57.21 -26.75
N VAL A 4 8.60 -56.98 -27.82
CA VAL A 4 8.42 -55.66 -28.47
C VAL A 4 7.38 -54.79 -27.75
N PHE A 5 6.79 -55.31 -26.67
CA PHE A 5 5.80 -54.63 -25.84
C PHE A 5 6.30 -53.34 -25.15
N PRO A 6 7.49 -53.31 -24.54
CA PRO A 6 7.99 -52.11 -23.85
C PRO A 6 8.20 -50.88 -24.75
N PRO A 7 8.86 -50.98 -25.94
CA PRO A 7 9.10 -49.80 -26.77
C PRO A 7 7.82 -49.24 -27.41
N LEU A 8 6.83 -50.08 -27.71
CA LEU A 8 5.54 -49.63 -28.25
C LEU A 8 4.71 -48.82 -27.24
N LEU A 9 4.77 -49.20 -25.96
CA LEU A 9 4.13 -48.43 -24.88
C LEU A 9 4.79 -47.06 -24.71
N VAL A 10 6.12 -47.00 -24.74
CA VAL A 10 6.85 -45.73 -24.67
C VAL A 10 6.52 -44.82 -25.85
N LEU A 11 6.45 -45.38 -27.06
CA LEU A 11 6.06 -44.62 -28.26
C LEU A 11 4.61 -44.11 -28.15
N GLY A 12 3.69 -44.92 -27.64
CA GLY A 12 2.31 -44.53 -27.40
C GLY A 12 2.18 -43.38 -26.39
N VAL A 13 2.95 -43.42 -25.29
CA VAL A 13 2.97 -42.33 -24.30
C VAL A 13 3.55 -41.05 -24.88
N LEU A 14 4.61 -41.14 -25.68
CA LEU A 14 5.22 -39.97 -26.34
C LEU A 14 4.29 -39.33 -27.36
N LEU A 15 3.60 -40.15 -28.17
CA LEU A 15 2.61 -39.66 -29.12
C LEU A 15 1.40 -39.03 -28.41
N PHE A 16 0.95 -39.63 -27.30
CA PHE A 16 -0.12 -39.07 -26.48
C PHE A 16 0.30 -37.75 -25.83
N ALA A 17 1.53 -37.65 -25.31
CA ALA A 17 2.06 -36.42 -24.75
C ALA A 17 2.17 -35.32 -25.82
N LEU A 18 2.66 -35.63 -27.02
CA LEU A 18 2.71 -34.70 -28.15
C LEU A 18 1.31 -34.28 -28.63
N TYR A 19 0.35 -35.20 -28.59
CA TYR A 19 -1.04 -34.87 -28.88
C TYR A 19 -1.61 -33.90 -27.84
N GLN A 20 -1.39 -34.15 -26.55
CA GLN A 20 -1.85 -33.27 -25.48
C GLN A 20 -1.20 -31.88 -25.57
N THR A 21 0.10 -31.77 -25.86
CA THR A 21 0.76 -30.46 -25.99
C THR A 21 0.32 -29.67 -27.21
N ARG A 22 -0.06 -30.35 -28.31
CA ARG A 22 -0.42 -29.69 -29.57
C ARG A 22 -1.91 -29.36 -29.67
N TYR A 23 -2.78 -30.15 -29.05
CA TYR A 23 -4.23 -30.03 -29.25
C TYR A 23 -5.00 -29.62 -27.99
N LYS A 24 -4.42 -29.75 -26.79
CA LYS A 24 -5.06 -29.24 -25.58
C LYS A 24 -4.82 -27.73 -25.53
N LYS A 25 -5.81 -26.93 -25.97
CA LYS A 25 -5.82 -25.49 -25.71
C LYS A 25 -5.59 -25.27 -24.21
N PRO A 26 -4.75 -24.32 -23.79
CA PRO A 26 -4.70 -23.93 -22.39
C PRO A 26 -6.14 -23.61 -21.99
N GLU A 27 -6.65 -24.27 -20.95
CA GLU A 27 -7.84 -23.80 -20.26
C GLU A 27 -7.48 -22.41 -19.76
N THR A 28 -7.84 -21.39 -20.56
CA THR A 28 -8.01 -20.06 -20.04
C THR A 28 -9.13 -20.20 -19.02
N THR A 29 -8.77 -20.30 -17.74
CA THR A 29 -9.69 -19.95 -16.69
C THR A 29 -10.16 -18.54 -17.05
N GLU A 30 -11.35 -18.42 -17.65
CA GLU A 30 -12.08 -17.17 -17.64
C GLU A 30 -12.28 -16.86 -16.17
N GLU A 31 -11.36 -16.08 -15.63
CA GLU A 31 -11.43 -15.57 -14.27
C GLU A 31 -12.80 -14.90 -14.20
N LYS A 32 -13.72 -15.45 -13.41
CA LYS A 32 -15.07 -14.90 -13.26
C LYS A 32 -14.93 -13.55 -12.58
N VAL A 33 -14.66 -12.52 -13.37
CA VAL A 33 -14.49 -11.16 -12.88
C VAL A 33 -15.86 -10.72 -12.35
N ASN A 34 -15.87 -10.23 -11.11
CA ASN A 34 -17.10 -9.76 -10.47
C ASN A 34 -17.78 -8.70 -11.37
N PRO A 35 -19.07 -8.86 -11.72
CA PRO A 35 -19.79 -7.90 -12.54
C PRO A 35 -19.74 -6.46 -12.00
N ALA A 36 -19.72 -6.29 -10.67
CA ALA A 36 -19.59 -5.00 -10.03
C ALA A 36 -18.21 -4.36 -10.29
N TYR A 37 -17.15 -5.16 -10.36
CA TYR A 37 -15.82 -4.68 -10.73
C TYR A 37 -15.77 -4.26 -12.20
N LEU A 38 -16.40 -5.02 -13.10
CA LEU A 38 -16.51 -4.65 -14.52
C LEU A 38 -17.33 -3.38 -14.74
N GLU A 39 -18.37 -3.14 -13.94
CA GLU A 39 -19.13 -1.90 -14.01
C GLU A 39 -18.34 -0.73 -13.44
N HIS A 40 -17.60 -0.95 -12.35
CA HIS A 40 -16.71 0.03 -11.75
C HIS A 40 -15.62 0.48 -12.74
N THR A 41 -14.89 -0.44 -13.38
CA THR A 41 -13.81 -0.08 -14.31
C THR A 41 -14.30 0.70 -15.53
N LYS A 42 -15.55 0.48 -15.97
CA LYS A 42 -16.18 1.27 -17.05
C LYS A 42 -16.42 2.74 -16.68
N LYS A 43 -16.47 3.09 -15.38
CA LYS A 43 -16.71 4.46 -14.90
C LYS A 43 -15.45 5.33 -14.91
N HIS A 44 -14.27 4.73 -15.12
CA HIS A 44 -12.99 5.42 -15.03
C HIS A 44 -12.29 5.47 -16.41
N THR A 45 -11.76 6.65 -16.75
CA THR A 45 -10.97 6.88 -17.97
C THR A 45 -9.47 6.66 -17.78
N ALA A 46 -8.99 6.69 -16.53
CA ALA A 46 -7.59 6.45 -16.18
C ALA A 46 -7.45 5.18 -15.34
N SER A 47 -6.25 4.60 -15.29
CA SER A 47 -5.97 3.49 -14.37
C SER A 47 -6.04 3.97 -12.92
N HIS A 48 -6.50 3.11 -12.00
CA HIS A 48 -6.52 3.45 -10.57
C HIS A 48 -5.16 3.84 -10.01
N ILE A 49 -4.08 3.36 -10.63
CA ILE A 49 -2.71 3.70 -10.27
C ILE A 49 -2.43 5.17 -10.63
N GLN A 50 -2.81 5.61 -11.83
CA GLN A 50 -2.64 7.00 -12.25
C GLN A 50 -3.51 7.94 -11.42
N GLU A 51 -4.78 7.58 -11.20
CA GLU A 51 -5.70 8.37 -10.37
C GLU A 51 -5.18 8.54 -8.93
N GLU A 52 -4.52 7.51 -8.38
CA GLU A 52 -3.92 7.61 -7.07
C GLU A 52 -2.66 8.48 -7.06
N LEU A 53 -1.79 8.36 -8.06
CA LEU A 53 -0.61 9.21 -8.21
C LEU A 53 -0.99 10.69 -8.30
N ASP A 54 -2.05 11.02 -9.04
CA ASP A 54 -2.50 12.40 -9.24
C ASP A 54 -2.95 13.06 -7.93
N ARG A 55 -3.51 12.28 -6.99
CA ARG A 55 -3.98 12.78 -5.68
C ARG A 55 -2.97 12.59 -4.54
N LEU A 56 -1.90 11.82 -4.74
CA LEU A 56 -0.99 11.33 -3.69
C LEU A 56 -0.44 12.44 -2.79
N HIS A 57 -0.18 13.61 -3.38
CA HIS A 57 0.43 14.76 -2.69
C HIS A 57 -0.59 15.78 -2.16
N THR A 58 -1.88 15.57 -2.42
CA THR A 58 -2.95 16.44 -1.90
C THR A 58 -3.00 16.36 -0.38
N ASP A 59 -3.32 17.48 0.27
CA ASP A 59 -3.38 17.53 1.74
C ASP A 59 -4.43 16.56 2.29
N ALA A 60 -5.55 16.36 1.57
CA ALA A 60 -6.57 15.37 1.91
C ALA A 60 -6.04 13.92 1.87
N TYR A 61 -5.28 13.55 0.83
CA TYR A 61 -4.70 12.21 0.75
C TYR A 61 -3.68 11.99 1.87
N VAL A 62 -2.77 12.95 2.08
CA VAL A 62 -1.74 12.85 3.12
C VAL A 62 -2.38 12.79 4.51
N LYS A 63 -3.42 13.60 4.79
CA LYS A 63 -4.21 13.52 6.02
C LYS A 63 -4.76 12.10 6.22
N ASN A 64 -5.41 11.54 5.21
CA ASN A 64 -5.99 10.19 5.29
C ASN A 64 -4.92 9.11 5.48
N TYR A 65 -3.77 9.26 4.85
CA TYR A 65 -2.61 8.39 5.09
C TYR A 65 -2.17 8.44 6.56
N ILE A 66 -2.01 9.64 7.14
CA ILE A 66 -1.63 9.80 8.55
C ILE A 66 -2.69 9.17 9.48
N VAL A 67 -3.98 9.43 9.23
CA VAL A 67 -5.07 8.80 9.99
C VAL A 67 -4.98 7.28 9.95
N ASN A 68 -4.71 6.71 8.77
CA ASN A 68 -4.59 5.28 8.60
C ASN A 68 -3.43 4.70 9.42
N VAL A 69 -2.28 5.37 9.40
CA VAL A 69 -1.09 4.99 10.18
C VAL A 69 -1.33 5.11 11.68
N ILE A 70 -2.00 6.17 12.16
CA ILE A 70 -2.35 6.32 13.59
C ILE A 70 -3.26 5.17 14.06
N LYS A 71 -4.21 4.77 13.22
CA LYS A 71 -5.21 3.75 13.58
C LYS A 71 -4.65 2.33 13.53
N HIS A 72 -3.81 2.02 12.55
CA HIS A 72 -3.42 0.63 12.25
C HIS A 72 -1.92 0.38 12.38
N GLY A 73 -1.12 1.41 12.63
CA GLY A 73 0.33 1.31 12.72
C GLY A 73 1.01 1.25 11.36
N SER A 74 2.32 0.96 11.38
CA SER A 74 3.16 0.81 10.20
C SER A 74 4.41 -0.02 10.50
N ASN A 75 4.68 -1.03 9.66
CA ASN A 75 5.80 -1.97 9.79
C ASN A 75 6.72 -2.03 8.56
N GLN A 76 6.60 -1.07 7.65
CA GLN A 76 7.22 -1.13 6.32
C GLN A 76 8.65 -0.55 6.24
N PHE A 77 9.16 0.08 7.30
CA PHE A 77 10.39 0.90 7.22
C PHE A 77 11.57 0.44 8.10
N ASN A 78 11.42 -0.64 8.88
CA ASN A 78 12.50 -1.21 9.70
C ASN A 78 13.29 -0.18 10.54
N PHE A 79 12.59 0.77 11.14
CA PHE A 79 13.20 1.76 12.03
C PHE A 79 13.81 1.08 13.27
N LYS A 80 14.92 1.63 13.79
CA LYS A 80 15.57 1.08 14.99
C LYS A 80 14.66 1.08 16.23
N GLY A 81 13.73 2.02 16.30
CA GLY A 81 12.71 2.11 17.34
C GLY A 81 11.60 1.07 17.22
N GLY A 82 11.63 0.22 16.19
CA GLY A 82 10.64 -0.81 15.95
C GLY A 82 9.52 -0.35 15.01
N GLU A 83 8.46 -1.14 14.99
CA GLU A 83 7.24 -0.87 14.24
C GLU A 83 6.42 0.21 14.94
N MET A 84 5.70 1.02 14.18
CA MET A 84 4.71 1.93 14.75
C MET A 84 3.45 1.13 15.05
N GLU A 85 3.10 0.95 16.31
CA GLU A 85 1.83 0.32 16.69
C GLU A 85 0.65 1.25 16.41
N GLY A 86 -0.53 0.67 16.14
CA GLY A 86 -1.76 1.42 15.95
C GLY A 86 -2.57 1.54 17.24
N GLY A 87 -3.52 2.48 17.27
CA GLY A 87 -4.53 2.53 18.32
C GLY A 87 -4.17 3.37 19.55
N PHE A 88 -3.07 4.12 19.51
CA PHE A 88 -2.71 5.10 20.55
C PHE A 88 -3.73 6.25 20.70
N VAL A 89 -4.54 6.48 19.66
CA VAL A 89 -5.57 7.52 19.62
C VAL A 89 -6.91 6.89 19.23
N SER A 90 -7.99 7.39 19.81
CA SER A 90 -9.35 6.95 19.44
C SER A 90 -9.61 7.16 17.95
N SER A 91 -10.45 6.31 17.33
CA SER A 91 -10.82 6.49 15.92
C SER A 91 -11.50 7.84 15.64
N LYS A 92 -12.14 8.44 16.66
CA LYS A 92 -12.79 9.74 16.57
C LYS A 92 -11.78 10.89 16.58
N ASP A 93 -10.66 10.74 17.28
CA ASP A 93 -9.66 11.80 17.45
C ASP A 93 -8.47 11.68 16.51
N ALA A 94 -8.28 10.52 15.88
CA ALA A 94 -7.22 10.31 14.89
C ALA A 94 -7.22 11.37 13.76
N PRO A 95 -8.36 11.81 13.18
CA PRO A 95 -8.36 12.90 12.20
C PRO A 95 -7.83 14.24 12.73
N LYS A 96 -8.10 14.55 14.00
CA LYS A 96 -7.66 15.81 14.63
C LYS A 96 -6.16 15.81 14.88
N VAL A 97 -5.64 14.70 15.42
CA VAL A 97 -4.19 14.51 15.61
C VAL A 97 -3.47 14.50 14.26
N ALA A 98 -4.07 13.87 13.25
CA ALA A 98 -3.53 13.87 11.89
C ALA A 98 -3.42 15.27 11.30
N CYS A 99 -4.34 16.20 11.58
CA CYS A 99 -4.21 17.59 11.17
C CYS A 99 -2.96 18.26 11.78
N HIS A 100 -2.69 18.04 13.08
CA HIS A 100 -1.49 18.57 13.71
C HIS A 100 -0.22 17.97 13.09
N VAL A 101 -0.16 16.65 12.91
CA VAL A 101 0.98 15.98 12.27
C VAL A 101 1.18 16.46 10.83
N LEU A 102 0.10 16.67 10.07
CA LEU A 102 0.13 17.24 8.73
C LEU A 102 0.79 18.63 8.73
N SER A 103 0.46 19.46 9.73
CA SER A 103 1.02 20.80 9.88
C SER A 103 2.54 20.82 10.12
N LEU A 104 3.09 19.77 10.74
CA LEU A 104 4.54 19.62 10.93
C LEU A 104 5.30 19.56 9.59
N SER A 105 4.67 19.05 8.54
CA SER A 105 5.21 19.01 7.18
C SER A 105 4.99 20.30 6.37
N GLY A 106 4.45 21.35 7.00
CA GLY A 106 4.10 22.62 6.37
C GLY A 106 2.80 22.58 5.53
N LYS A 107 2.06 21.48 5.59
CA LYS A 107 0.76 21.31 4.91
C LYS A 107 -0.39 21.87 5.75
N LYS A 108 -1.51 22.19 5.11
CA LYS A 108 -2.66 22.79 5.80
C LYS A 108 -3.75 21.76 6.01
N CYS A 109 -4.38 21.76 7.19
CA CYS A 109 -5.64 21.07 7.37
C CYS A 109 -6.78 22.04 7.05
N GLU A 110 -7.67 21.66 6.12
CA GLU A 110 -8.86 22.45 5.79
C GLU A 110 -9.90 22.41 6.92
N GLU A 111 -9.95 21.29 7.64
CA GLU A 111 -10.87 21.11 8.77
C GLU A 111 -10.29 21.76 10.04
N PRO A 112 -11.11 22.53 10.79
CA PRO A 112 -10.73 23.00 12.10
C PRO A 112 -10.40 21.81 13.00
N TYR A 113 -9.25 21.85 13.65
CA TYR A 113 -8.87 20.89 14.66
C TYR A 113 -8.57 21.63 15.97
N PRO A 114 -8.70 20.95 17.12
CA PRO A 114 -8.50 21.60 18.40
C PRO A 114 -7.10 22.21 18.55
N GLU A 115 -7.01 23.38 19.17
CA GLU A 115 -5.74 24.02 19.53
C GLU A 115 -4.87 23.12 20.43
N ASP A 116 -5.51 22.25 21.22
CA ASP A 116 -4.83 21.28 22.08
C ASP A 116 -4.29 20.05 21.34
N ALA A 117 -4.49 19.92 20.02
CA ALA A 117 -3.93 18.82 19.25
C ALA A 117 -2.40 18.74 19.35
N ALA A 118 -1.72 19.88 19.56
CA ALA A 118 -0.29 19.92 19.87
C ALA A 118 0.03 19.25 21.22
N MET A 119 -0.79 19.47 22.24
CA MET A 119 -0.62 18.81 23.55
C MET A 119 -0.90 17.31 23.47
N PHE A 120 -1.90 16.90 22.68
CA PHE A 120 -2.13 15.47 22.41
C PHE A 120 -0.95 14.83 21.71
N TYR A 121 -0.40 15.52 20.70
CA TYR A 121 0.78 15.05 19.98
C TYR A 121 1.97 14.86 20.92
N THR A 122 2.34 15.85 21.72
CA THR A 122 3.48 15.71 22.64
C THR A 122 3.26 14.59 23.66
N SER A 123 2.03 14.44 24.18
CA SER A 123 1.70 13.43 25.19
C SER A 123 1.71 11.99 24.68
N VAL A 124 1.37 11.77 23.40
CA VAL A 124 1.16 10.42 22.84
C VAL A 124 2.21 10.06 21.79
N CYS A 125 2.60 11.02 20.96
CA CYS A 125 3.46 10.80 19.80
C CYS A 125 4.90 11.29 20.04
N GLY A 126 5.07 12.34 20.85
CA GLY A 126 6.35 13.02 21.10
C GLY A 126 7.43 12.10 21.68
N GLY A 127 7.06 11.09 22.47
CA GLY A 127 8.01 10.13 23.03
C GLY A 127 8.81 9.34 21.98
N CYS A 128 8.24 9.10 20.80
CA CYS A 128 8.91 8.41 19.70
C CYS A 128 9.28 9.36 18.56
N HIS A 129 8.36 10.27 18.20
CA HIS A 129 8.54 11.19 17.08
C HIS A 129 9.22 12.50 17.45
N GLY A 130 9.53 12.73 18.73
CA GLY A 130 10.03 14.00 19.25
C GLY A 130 8.92 15.06 19.34
N ASP A 131 9.01 15.97 20.30
CA ASP A 131 8.04 17.07 20.43
C ASP A 131 8.03 18.01 19.21
N ASP A 132 9.15 18.07 18.48
CA ASP A 132 9.29 18.82 17.23
C ASP A 132 8.99 18.00 15.97
N GLY A 133 8.63 16.72 16.14
CA GLY A 133 8.30 15.80 15.04
C GLY A 133 9.46 15.32 14.19
N LYS A 134 10.71 15.64 14.52
CA LYS A 134 11.87 15.23 13.70
C LYS A 134 12.33 13.80 13.93
N GLY A 135 11.70 13.09 14.87
CA GLY A 135 12.14 11.79 15.35
C GLY A 135 13.40 11.87 16.20
N LEU A 136 13.86 10.71 16.68
CA LEU A 136 15.02 10.62 17.58
C LEU A 136 16.28 10.16 16.81
N GLY A 137 16.86 11.06 16.01
CA GLY A 137 18.13 10.81 15.31
C GLY A 137 18.09 9.64 14.33
N GLY A 138 16.95 9.45 13.64
CA GLY A 138 16.73 8.33 12.71
C GLY A 138 16.29 7.02 13.38
N THR A 139 16.09 7.02 14.70
CA THR A 139 15.47 5.88 15.42
C THR A 139 13.99 5.74 15.05
N TYR A 140 13.32 6.87 14.78
CA TYR A 140 11.93 7.00 14.34
C TYR A 140 11.86 7.99 13.17
N PRO A 141 10.81 7.95 12.33
CA PRO A 141 10.72 8.81 11.15
C PRO A 141 10.55 10.29 11.52
N ASP A 142 11.16 11.14 10.68
CA ASP A 142 10.95 12.59 10.65
C ASP A 142 9.61 12.92 9.96
N LEU A 143 8.67 13.46 10.74
CA LEU A 143 7.33 13.89 10.32
C LEU A 143 7.30 15.32 9.77
N THR A 144 8.40 16.07 9.89
CA THR A 144 8.52 17.45 9.38
C THR A 144 8.90 17.53 7.90
N ARG A 145 9.23 16.37 7.31
CA ARG A 145 9.56 16.26 5.89
C ARG A 145 8.40 16.77 5.02
N LYS A 146 8.71 17.60 4.02
CA LYS A 146 7.74 18.08 3.01
C LYS A 146 6.93 16.95 2.37
N THR A 147 7.61 15.84 2.07
CA THR A 147 6.99 14.58 1.66
C THR A 147 7.35 13.53 2.70
N LEU A 148 6.33 13.02 3.39
CA LEU A 148 6.47 11.95 4.36
C LEU A 148 7.07 10.70 3.70
N LEU A 149 7.92 9.98 4.42
CA LEU A 149 8.61 8.79 3.89
C LEU A 149 7.63 7.77 3.29
N GLY A 150 6.47 7.55 3.91
CA GLY A 150 5.52 6.59 3.35
C GLY A 150 4.74 7.09 2.14
N ILE A 151 4.58 8.40 1.97
CA ILE A 151 4.05 8.96 0.73
C ILE A 151 5.06 8.77 -0.40
N GLU A 152 6.35 9.03 -0.14
CA GLU A 152 7.44 8.76 -1.08
C GLU A 152 7.49 7.29 -1.49
N LYS A 153 7.44 6.36 -0.53
CA LYS A 153 7.42 4.92 -0.84
C LYS A 153 6.17 4.46 -1.58
N ARG A 154 5.01 5.06 -1.28
CA ARG A 154 3.78 4.80 -2.05
C ARG A 154 3.93 5.28 -3.49
N GLU A 155 4.54 6.45 -3.71
CA GLU A 155 4.80 6.99 -5.04
C GLU A 155 5.72 6.08 -5.86
N GLU A 156 6.85 5.67 -5.27
CA GLU A 156 7.80 4.73 -5.89
C GLU A 156 7.09 3.44 -6.30
N PHE A 157 6.27 2.88 -5.41
CA PHE A 157 5.51 1.67 -5.68
C PHE A 157 4.53 1.84 -6.84
N LEU A 158 3.70 2.89 -6.82
CA LEU A 158 2.71 3.15 -7.87
C LEU A 158 3.38 3.39 -9.23
N LYS A 159 4.48 4.15 -9.26
CA LYS A 159 5.30 4.33 -10.48
C LYS A 159 5.85 2.99 -10.98
N SER A 160 6.33 2.13 -10.08
CA SER A 160 6.83 0.81 -10.47
C SER A 160 5.76 -0.11 -11.06
N LEU A 161 4.47 0.16 -10.84
CA LEU A 161 3.37 -0.58 -11.46
C LEU A 161 2.98 -0.04 -12.83
N LEU A 162 3.14 1.27 -13.07
CA LEU A 162 2.83 1.88 -14.37
C LEU A 162 3.88 1.60 -15.44
N TYR A 163 5.15 1.49 -15.05
CA TYR A 163 6.28 1.31 -15.97
C TYR A 163 6.74 -0.16 -16.07
N ARG A 164 5.90 -1.11 -15.66
CA ARG A 164 6.06 -2.55 -15.91
C ARG A 164 5.41 -2.94 -17.23
#